data_AF-A0A7C6ZG44-F1
#
_entry.id   AF-A0A7C6ZG44-F1
#
_cell.length_a   1.000
_cell.length_b   1.000
_cell.length_c   1.000
_cell.angle_alpha   90.00
_cell.angle_beta   90.00
_cell.angle_gamma   90.00
#
_symmetry.space_group_name_H-M   'P 1'
#
loop_
_entity.id
_entity.type
_entity.pdbx_description
1 polymer ?
#
loop_
_entity_poly.entity_id
_entity_poly.type
_entity_poly.pdbx_seq_one_letter_code
_entity_poly.pdbx_strand_id
1 'polypeptide(L)'
;MSIGESRGIGDMDLFDLVIRQLRYQNPLEPMSTGEFLSQLTQIANLTEIHSMRSDVNALKEAVNEASKRAEEMEENQKALSMLGAWVEYHVAGAGAGDGDGALTGDDDTAYGMVTSVVLEDVPVLFVSSDGGISPSVAVEISDVVRVLSADPRQSRAEGR
;
A
#
# COMPACT_ATOMS: atom_id res chain seq x y z
N MET A 1 8.02 5.61 22.64
CA MET A 1 8.29 4.36 21.90
C MET A 1 9.80 4.20 21.83
N SER A 2 10.36 3.29 22.63
CA SER A 2 11.81 3.07 22.72
C SER A 2 12.25 2.15 21.59
N ILE A 3 12.94 2.70 20.60
CA ILE A 3 13.63 1.96 19.55
C ILE A 3 15.05 1.77 20.06
N GLY A 4 15.36 0.61 20.67
CA GLY A 4 16.68 0.42 21.27
C GLY A 4 17.06 -0.95 21.82
N GLU A 5 16.21 -1.98 21.82
CA GLU A 5 16.48 -3.21 22.60
C GLU A 5 16.17 -4.53 21.86
N SER A 6 16.34 -4.61 20.55
CA SER A 6 16.29 -5.90 19.83
C SER A 6 17.66 -6.54 19.58
N ARG A 7 18.76 -5.88 19.96
CA ARG A 7 20.11 -6.48 19.94
C ARG A 7 20.33 -7.28 21.22
N GLY A 8 20.28 -8.61 21.14
CA GLY A 8 21.08 -9.42 22.07
C GLY A 8 20.35 -10.28 23.09
N ILE A 9 19.03 -10.51 22.97
CA ILE A 9 18.37 -11.52 23.85
C ILE A 9 18.96 -12.92 23.61
N GLY A 10 19.25 -13.28 22.34
CA GLY A 10 19.87 -14.57 22.01
C GLY A 10 21.38 -14.65 22.32
N ASP A 11 22.11 -13.56 22.15
CA ASP A 11 23.56 -13.54 22.33
C ASP A 11 23.96 -13.61 23.81
N MET A 12 23.26 -12.87 24.68
CA MET A 12 23.54 -12.88 26.11
C MET A 12 23.22 -14.23 26.77
N ASP A 13 22.12 -14.88 26.39
CA ASP A 13 21.75 -16.19 26.90
C ASP A 13 22.72 -17.29 26.42
N LEU A 14 23.24 -17.15 25.20
CA LEU A 14 24.28 -18.03 24.67
C LEU A 14 25.59 -17.88 25.44
N PHE A 15 26.05 -16.64 25.66
CA PHE A 15 27.28 -16.39 26.42
C PHE A 15 27.16 -16.86 27.88
N ASP A 16 25.99 -16.74 28.52
CA ASP A 16 25.77 -17.28 29.88
C ASP A 16 25.80 -18.82 29.89
N LEU A 17 25.20 -19.48 28.90
CA LEU A 17 25.27 -20.94 28.75
C LEU A 17 26.72 -21.41 28.55
N VAL A 18 27.49 -20.70 27.73
CA VAL A 18 28.90 -20.97 27.44
C VAL A 18 29.78 -20.78 28.68
N ILE A 19 29.56 -19.71 29.46
CA ILE A 19 30.28 -19.45 30.71
C ILE A 19 29.93 -20.49 31.78
N ARG A 20 28.66 -20.92 31.87
CA ARG A 20 28.24 -21.99 32.78
C ARG A 20 28.92 -23.31 32.44
N GLN A 21 28.99 -23.68 31.17
CA GLN A 21 29.69 -24.90 30.77
C GLN A 21 31.20 -24.86 31.07
N LEU A 22 31.85 -23.70 30.95
CA LEU A 22 33.25 -23.51 31.37
C LEU A 22 33.43 -23.60 32.88
N ARG A 23 32.48 -23.07 33.67
CA ARG A 23 32.54 -23.08 35.14
C ARG A 23 32.22 -24.43 35.77
N TYR A 24 31.44 -25.26 35.09
CA TYR A 24 30.96 -26.56 35.59
C TYR A 24 31.56 -27.76 34.84
N GLN A 25 32.78 -27.64 34.29
CA GLN A 25 33.48 -28.81 33.76
C GLN A 25 34.00 -29.71 34.89
N ASN A 26 34.03 -31.02 34.64
CA ASN A 26 34.72 -31.96 35.51
C ASN A 26 36.23 -31.70 35.42
N PRO A 27 36.92 -31.31 36.51
CA PRO A 27 38.33 -30.91 36.47
C PRO A 27 39.30 -32.04 36.09
N LEU A 28 38.84 -33.30 36.06
CA LEU A 28 39.64 -34.46 35.69
C LEU A 28 39.66 -34.74 34.17
N GLU A 29 38.70 -34.20 33.42
CA GLU A 29 38.59 -34.35 31.96
C GLU A 29 38.08 -33.05 31.33
N PRO A 30 38.93 -32.02 31.20
CA PRO A 30 38.54 -30.79 30.53
C PRO A 30 38.26 -31.07 29.05
N MET A 31 37.16 -30.51 28.54
CA MET A 31 36.89 -30.53 27.10
C MET A 31 38.01 -29.80 26.36
N SER A 32 38.40 -30.29 25.19
CA SER A 32 39.45 -29.62 24.44
C SER A 32 38.99 -28.22 24.00
N THR A 33 39.83 -27.21 24.22
CA THR A 33 39.52 -25.81 23.84
C THR A 33 39.14 -25.68 22.36
N GLY A 34 39.68 -26.56 21.50
CA GLY A 34 39.38 -26.60 20.07
C GLY A 34 37.96 -27.11 19.75
N GLU A 35 37.48 -28.16 20.40
CA GLU A 35 36.10 -28.65 20.21
C GLU A 35 35.07 -27.65 20.74
N PHE A 36 35.38 -26.99 21.86
CA PHE A 36 34.54 -25.94 22.41
C PHE A 36 34.44 -24.73 21.47
N LEU A 37 35.57 -24.25 20.94
CA LEU A 37 35.59 -23.13 19.99
C LEU A 37 34.87 -23.49 18.68
N SER A 38 34.99 -24.73 18.24
CA SER A 38 34.26 -25.24 17.05
C SER A 38 32.75 -25.21 17.26
N GLN A 39 32.25 -25.68 18.41
CA GLN A 39 30.83 -25.65 18.72
C GLN A 39 30.30 -24.22 18.88
N LEU A 40 31.06 -23.34 19.51
CA LEU A 40 30.71 -21.92 19.63
C LEU A 40 30.63 -21.24 18.27
N THR A 41 31.58 -21.50 17.37
CA THR A 41 31.57 -20.95 16.00
C THR A 41 30.37 -21.46 15.21
N GLN A 42 30.03 -22.74 15.34
CA GLN A 42 28.84 -23.31 14.68
C GLN A 42 27.55 -22.64 15.17
N ILE A 43 27.41 -22.40 16.47
CA ILE A 43 26.23 -21.74 17.02
C ILE A 43 26.20 -20.25 16.65
N ALA A 44 27.34 -19.55 16.71
CA ALA A 44 27.43 -18.15 16.29
C ALA A 44 27.01 -17.97 14.84
N ASN A 45 27.46 -18.84 13.93
CA ASN A 45 27.04 -18.84 12.53
C ASN A 45 25.53 -19.08 12.38
N LEU A 46 24.94 -19.99 13.16
CA LEU A 46 23.50 -20.25 13.11
C LEU A 46 22.68 -19.05 13.62
N THR A 47 23.12 -18.40 14.70
CA THR A 47 22.50 -17.20 15.23
C THR A 47 22.59 -16.05 14.24
N GLU A 48 23.74 -15.87 13.60
CA GLU A 48 23.94 -14.86 12.55
C GLU A 48 23.02 -15.13 11.35
N ILE A 49 22.90 -16.37 10.88
CA ILE A 49 21.95 -16.75 9.83
C ILE A 49 20.50 -16.47 10.25
N HIS A 50 20.15 -16.74 11.50
CA HIS A 50 18.82 -16.44 12.03
C HIS A 50 18.54 -14.93 12.03
N SER A 51 19.52 -14.12 12.45
CA SER A 51 19.43 -12.65 12.39
C SER A 51 19.26 -12.17 10.95
N MET A 52 20.10 -12.65 10.03
CA MET A 52 20.00 -12.31 8.61
C MET A 52 18.63 -12.69 8.03
N ARG A 53 18.05 -13.82 8.43
CA ARG A 53 16.71 -14.23 7.99
C ARG A 53 15.63 -13.28 8.50
N SER A 54 15.75 -12.80 9.74
CA SER A 54 14.86 -11.77 10.30
C SER A 54 14.97 -10.47 9.51
N ASP A 55 16.20 -10.02 9.23
CA ASP A 55 16.45 -8.79 8.48
C ASP A 55 15.92 -8.88 7.04
N VAL A 56 16.07 -10.03 6.39
CA VAL A 56 15.51 -10.28 5.05
C VAL A 56 13.98 -10.26 5.07
N ASN A 57 13.34 -10.80 6.11
CA ASN A 57 11.88 -10.75 6.22
C ASN A 57 11.40 -9.32 6.43
N ALA A 58 12.05 -8.56 7.32
CA ALA A 58 11.76 -7.15 7.53
C ALA A 58 11.95 -6.33 6.24
N LEU A 59 13.00 -6.64 5.46
CA LEU A 59 13.22 -6.00 4.16
C LEU A 59 12.12 -6.34 3.16
N LYS A 60 11.67 -7.61 3.09
CA LYS A 60 10.55 -8.01 2.21
C LYS A 60 9.26 -7.29 2.57
N GLU A 61 8.95 -7.16 3.85
CA GLU A 61 7.79 -6.42 4.32
C GLU A 61 7.89 -4.93 3.94
N ALA A 62 9.05 -4.31 4.17
CA ALA A 62 9.28 -2.92 3.79
C ALA A 62 9.18 -2.69 2.27
N VAL A 63 9.69 -3.61 1.45
CA VAL A 63 9.58 -3.56 -0.02
C VAL A 63 8.14 -3.70 -0.46
N ASN A 64 7.39 -4.67 0.07
CA ASN A 64 5.98 -4.84 -0.28
C ASN A 64 5.14 -3.61 0.11
N GLU A 65 5.38 -3.02 1.28
CA GLU A 65 4.69 -1.82 1.72
C GLU A 65 5.06 -0.60 0.85
N ALA A 66 6.33 -0.47 0.45
CA ALA A 66 6.77 0.57 -0.47
C ALA A 66 6.14 0.40 -1.86
N SER A 67 6.00 -0.82 -2.38
CA SER A 67 5.29 -1.10 -3.63
C SER A 67 3.82 -0.70 -3.54
N LYS A 68 3.11 -1.08 -2.46
CA LYS A 68 1.71 -0.70 -2.24
C LYS A 68 1.52 0.82 -2.22
N ARG A 69 2.41 1.54 -1.52
CA ARG A 69 2.39 3.02 -1.49
C ARG A 69 2.67 3.65 -2.85
N ALA A 70 3.53 3.03 -3.66
CA ALA A 70 3.83 3.52 -5.01
C ALA A 70 2.61 3.37 -5.94
N GLU A 71 1.91 2.24 -5.86
CA GLU A 71 0.66 2.00 -6.60
C GLU A 71 -0.44 2.99 -6.18
N GLU A 72 -0.66 3.15 -4.87
CA GLU A 72 -1.61 4.13 -4.32
C GLU A 72 -1.26 5.57 -4.74
N MET A 73 0.03 5.91 -4.80
CA MET A 73 0.48 7.24 -5.24
C MET A 73 0.23 7.50 -6.73
N GLU A 74 0.31 6.48 -7.59
CA GLU A 74 -0.02 6.60 -9.01
C GLU A 74 -1.53 6.82 -9.21
N GLU A 75 -2.35 6.02 -8.55
CA GLU A 75 -3.82 6.16 -8.61
C GLU A 75 -4.29 7.51 -8.05
N ASN A 76 -3.70 7.96 -6.94
CA ASN A 76 -4.01 9.27 -6.36
C ASN A 76 -3.61 10.42 -7.29
N GLN A 77 -2.45 10.34 -7.97
CA GLN A 77 -2.06 11.33 -8.97
C GLN A 77 -3.03 11.36 -10.16
N LYS A 78 -3.45 10.18 -10.63
CA LYS A 78 -4.44 10.05 -11.70
C LYS A 78 -5.78 10.67 -11.28
N ALA A 79 -6.27 10.35 -10.08
CA ALA A 79 -7.51 10.90 -9.54
C ALA A 79 -7.45 12.44 -9.42
N LEU A 80 -6.35 12.97 -8.87
CA LEU A 80 -6.14 14.41 -8.74
C LEU A 80 -6.06 15.12 -10.10
N SER A 81 -5.47 14.48 -11.13
CA SER A 81 -5.44 15.04 -12.48
C SER A 81 -6.81 15.10 -13.15
N MET A 82 -7.78 14.31 -12.66
CA MET A 82 -9.16 14.33 -13.15
C MET A 82 -9.99 15.43 -12.49
N LEU A 83 -9.52 16.04 -11.40
CA LEU A 83 -10.24 17.13 -10.74
C LEU A 83 -10.43 18.32 -11.71
N GLY A 84 -11.68 18.74 -11.88
CA GLY A 84 -12.05 19.78 -12.83
C GLY A 84 -12.13 19.33 -14.29
N ALA A 85 -11.82 18.07 -14.60
CA ALA A 85 -12.03 17.50 -15.92
C ALA A 85 -13.44 16.93 -16.04
N TRP A 86 -13.95 16.88 -17.29
CA TRP A 86 -15.14 16.13 -17.62
C TRP A 86 -14.77 14.66 -17.77
N VAL A 87 -15.55 13.75 -17.19
CA VAL A 87 -15.31 12.31 -17.26
C VAL A 87 -16.56 11.57 -17.71
N GLU A 88 -16.34 10.48 -18.42
CA GLU A 88 -17.35 9.47 -18.71
C GLU A 88 -17.19 8.30 -17.76
N TYR A 89 -18.28 7.87 -17.13
CA TYR A 89 -18.28 6.77 -16.18
C TYR A 89 -19.42 5.81 -16.45
N HIS A 90 -19.26 4.54 -16.07
CA HIS A 90 -20.34 3.56 -16.14
C HIS A 90 -21.37 3.83 -15.04
N VAL A 91 -22.65 3.82 -15.40
CA VAL A 91 -23.76 3.83 -14.46
C VAL A 91 -24.20 2.38 -14.29
N ALA A 92 -23.83 1.75 -13.17
CA ALA A 92 -24.40 0.46 -12.82
C ALA A 92 -25.92 0.63 -12.68
N GLY A 93 -26.68 -0.06 -13.54
CA GLY A 93 -28.12 0.14 -13.71
C GLY A 93 -28.93 0.12 -12.41
N ALA A 94 -30.03 0.88 -12.46
CA ALA A 94 -31.11 0.99 -11.46
C ALA A 94 -30.86 1.93 -10.27
N GLY A 95 -30.86 3.23 -10.57
CA GLY A 95 -30.96 4.26 -9.53
C GLY A 95 -30.67 5.69 -9.97
N ALA A 96 -30.94 6.07 -11.22
CA ALA A 96 -31.11 7.49 -11.53
C ALA A 96 -32.39 7.96 -10.81
N GLY A 97 -32.24 8.27 -9.52
CA GLY A 97 -33.21 9.01 -8.76
C GLY A 97 -33.58 10.26 -9.54
N ASP A 98 -34.88 10.50 -9.58
CA ASP A 98 -35.54 11.70 -10.08
C ASP A 98 -34.86 12.94 -9.46
N GLY A 99 -33.84 13.48 -10.13
CA GLY A 99 -32.87 14.37 -9.50
C GLY A 99 -31.71 14.77 -10.41
N ASP A 100 -32.03 15.65 -11.35
CA ASP A 100 -31.13 16.62 -12.01
C ASP A 100 -29.89 16.13 -12.78
N GLY A 101 -30.07 15.92 -14.08
CA GLY A 101 -29.15 16.45 -15.08
C GLY A 101 -27.99 15.59 -15.60
N ALA A 102 -27.82 14.34 -15.16
CA ALA A 102 -26.81 13.45 -15.74
C ALA A 102 -27.03 13.30 -17.26
N LEU A 103 -26.03 13.68 -18.07
CA LEU A 103 -26.09 13.46 -19.52
C LEU A 103 -25.82 11.98 -19.76
N THR A 104 -26.88 11.20 -19.95
CA THR A 104 -26.78 9.78 -20.34
C THR A 104 -26.14 9.69 -21.73
N GLY A 105 -24.98 9.05 -21.81
CA GLY A 105 -24.44 8.48 -23.04
C GLY A 105 -25.35 7.37 -23.55
N ASP A 106 -25.18 7.00 -24.82
CA ASP A 106 -26.06 6.09 -25.56
C ASP A 106 -25.90 4.61 -25.16
N ASP A 107 -25.08 4.28 -24.16
CA ASP A 107 -24.77 2.94 -23.66
C ASP A 107 -24.35 3.02 -22.19
N ASP A 108 -25.19 2.66 -21.19
CA ASP A 108 -24.87 2.50 -19.74
C ASP A 108 -23.81 3.46 -19.10
N THR A 109 -23.56 4.62 -19.70
CA THR A 109 -22.52 5.58 -19.34
C THR A 109 -23.14 6.95 -19.14
N ALA A 110 -22.54 7.73 -18.25
CA ALA A 110 -22.94 9.10 -18.00
C ALA A 110 -21.71 10.02 -18.00
N TYR A 111 -21.98 11.31 -18.26
CA TYR A 111 -20.97 12.35 -18.21
C TYR A 111 -21.16 13.26 -17.00
N GLY A 112 -20.06 13.66 -16.38
CA GLY A 112 -20.05 14.67 -15.32
C GLY A 112 -18.68 15.31 -15.17
N MET A 113 -18.64 16.51 -14.61
CA MET A 113 -17.41 17.20 -14.25
C MET A 113 -16.99 16.76 -12.85
N VAL A 114 -15.73 16.35 -12.68
CA VAL A 114 -15.21 16.02 -11.34
C VAL A 114 -15.07 17.30 -10.52
N THR A 115 -15.89 17.46 -9.49
CA THR A 115 -15.91 18.65 -8.62
C THR A 115 -15.10 18.45 -7.35
N SER A 116 -14.98 17.21 -6.86
CA SER A 116 -14.08 16.87 -5.76
C SER A 116 -13.56 15.44 -5.88
N VAL A 117 -12.40 15.20 -5.28
CA VAL A 117 -11.77 13.88 -5.19
C VAL A 117 -11.50 13.57 -3.72
N VAL A 118 -11.91 12.39 -3.27
CA VAL A 118 -11.61 11.86 -1.95
C VAL A 118 -10.60 10.74 -2.10
N LEU A 119 -9.46 10.89 -1.44
CA LEU A 119 -8.36 9.93 -1.47
C LEU A 119 -8.43 9.08 -0.19
N GLU A 120 -9.10 7.93 -0.27
CA GLU A 120 -9.10 6.89 0.77
C GLU A 120 -8.35 5.65 0.26
N ASP A 121 -8.76 4.44 0.64
CA ASP A 121 -8.16 3.18 0.14
C ASP A 121 -8.38 3.00 -1.37
N VAL A 122 -9.46 3.56 -1.92
CA VAL A 122 -9.74 3.69 -3.35
C VAL A 122 -10.16 5.13 -3.62
N PRO A 123 -9.56 5.84 -4.58
CA PRO A 123 -9.94 7.23 -4.84
C PRO A 123 -11.35 7.30 -5.46
N VAL A 124 -12.21 8.09 -4.80
CA VAL A 124 -13.60 8.32 -5.24
C VAL A 124 -13.70 9.74 -5.80
N LEU A 125 -14.24 9.83 -7.01
CA LEU A 125 -14.50 11.06 -7.74
C LEU A 125 -15.95 11.45 -7.51
N PHE A 126 -16.19 12.70 -7.16
CA PHE A 126 -17.53 13.28 -7.12
C PHE A 126 -17.74 14.06 -8.40
N VAL A 127 -18.69 13.59 -9.21
CA VAL A 127 -19.00 14.19 -10.50
C VAL A 127 -20.34 14.91 -10.44
N SER A 128 -20.36 16.18 -10.88
CA SER A 128 -21.60 16.94 -11.03
C SER A 128 -21.95 17.13 -12.49
N SER A 129 -23.22 17.05 -12.82
CA SER A 129 -23.69 17.26 -14.18
C SER A 129 -23.63 18.73 -14.58
N ASP A 130 -23.87 19.66 -13.66
CA ASP A 130 -23.96 21.10 -13.86
C ASP A 130 -22.65 21.86 -13.59
N GLY A 131 -21.59 21.18 -13.15
CA GLY A 131 -20.36 21.80 -12.66
C GLY A 131 -20.52 22.49 -11.29
N GLY A 132 -21.68 22.35 -10.66
CA GLY A 132 -22.00 22.83 -9.31
C GLY A 132 -21.73 21.79 -8.22
N ILE A 133 -22.05 22.13 -6.97
CA ILE A 133 -21.75 21.28 -5.79
C ILE A 133 -22.96 20.36 -5.44
N SER A 134 -24.02 20.31 -6.26
CA SER A 134 -25.19 19.47 -5.99
C SER A 134 -26.03 19.19 -7.25
N PRO A 135 -26.56 17.96 -7.44
CA PRO A 135 -26.19 16.69 -6.80
C PRO A 135 -24.96 16.05 -7.47
N SER A 136 -23.97 15.67 -6.66
CA SER A 136 -22.75 14.98 -7.12
C SER A 136 -22.89 13.46 -6.97
N VAL A 137 -22.59 12.70 -8.03
CA VAL A 137 -22.53 11.24 -8.02
C VAL A 137 -21.12 10.81 -7.59
N ALA A 138 -21.03 9.86 -6.66
CA ALA A 138 -19.77 9.23 -6.29
C ALA A 138 -19.42 8.14 -7.30
N VAL A 139 -18.24 8.22 -7.89
CA VAL A 139 -17.74 7.33 -8.95
C VAL A 139 -16.33 6.90 -8.60
N GLU A 140 -16.07 5.60 -8.58
CA GLU A 140 -14.71 5.09 -8.38
C GLU A 140 -13.86 5.34 -9.64
N ILE A 141 -12.56 5.58 -9.47
CA ILE A 141 -11.66 5.79 -10.61
C ILE A 141 -11.66 4.60 -11.60
N SER A 142 -11.96 3.40 -11.10
CA SER A 142 -12.06 2.16 -11.88
C SER A 142 -13.24 2.17 -12.86
N ASP A 143 -14.31 2.90 -12.53
CA ASP A 143 -15.53 3.00 -13.36
C ASP A 143 -15.44 4.11 -14.42
N VAL A 144 -14.38 4.93 -14.37
CA VAL A 144 -14.11 5.98 -15.35
C VAL A 144 -13.64 5.35 -16.66
N VAL A 145 -14.45 5.52 -17.70
CA VAL A 145 -14.16 5.05 -19.05
C VAL A 145 -13.09 5.90 -19.72
N ARG A 146 -13.24 7.23 -19.62
CA ARG A 146 -12.30 8.19 -20.20
C ARG A 146 -12.45 9.59 -19.59
N VAL A 147 -11.37 10.35 -19.68
CA VAL A 147 -11.35 11.79 -19.40
C VAL A 147 -11.56 12.55 -20.70
N LEU A 148 -12.52 13.47 -20.70
CA LEU A 148 -12.87 14.35 -21.82
C LEU A 148 -12.12 15.67 -21.70
N SER A 149 -11.55 16.14 -22.80
CA SER A 149 -10.81 17.40 -22.89
C SER A 149 -11.70 18.65 -23.00
N ALA A 150 -13.01 18.47 -23.23
CA ALA A 150 -13.97 19.54 -23.40
C ALA A 150 -15.37 19.14 -22.89
N ASP A 151 -16.19 20.13 -22.56
CA ASP A 151 -17.58 19.92 -22.13
C ASP A 151 -18.38 19.24 -23.26
N PRO A 152 -18.90 18.01 -23.04
CA PRO A 152 -19.67 17.28 -24.04
C PRO A 152 -20.98 17.98 -24.42
N ARG A 153 -21.44 18.98 -23.65
CA ARG A 153 -22.61 19.81 -23.98
C ARG A 153 -22.33 20.76 -25.14
N GLN A 154 -21.11 21.27 -25.27
CA GLN A 154 -20.77 22.28 -26.29
C GLN A 154 -20.57 21.64 -27.68
N SER A 155 -20.07 20.40 -27.74
CA SER A 155 -19.86 19.70 -29.03
C SER A 155 -21.17 19.37 -29.76
N ARG A 156 -22.30 19.26 -29.05
CA ARG A 156 -23.64 19.09 -29.64
C ARG A 156 -24.23 20.40 -30.17
N ALA A 157 -23.75 21.56 -29.72
CA ALA A 157 -24.27 22.87 -30.13
C ALA A 157 -23.67 23.39 -31.45
N GLU A 158 -22.47 22.96 -31.82
CA GLU A 158 -21.78 23.41 -33.04
C GLU A 158 -22.05 22.55 -34.29
N GLY A 159 -22.91 21.53 -34.16
CA GLY A 159 -23.28 20.59 -35.24
C GLY A 159 -24.63 20.89 -35.92
N ARG A 160 -24.98 22.16 -36.18
CA ARG A 160 -26.13 22.54 -37.02
C ARG A 160 -25.82 23.71 -37.94
#